data_AF-A0AAD3VT76-F1
#
_entry.id   AF-A0AAD3VT76-F1
#
_cell.length_a   1.000
_cell.length_b   1.000
_cell.length_c   1.000
_cell.angle_alpha   90.00
_cell.angle_beta   90.00
_cell.angle_gamma   90.00
#
_symmetry.space_group_name_H-M   'P 1'
#
loop_
_entity.id
_entity.type
_entity.pdbx_description
1 polymer ?
#
loop_
_entity_poly.entity_id
_entity_poly.type
_entity_poly.pdbx_seq_one_letter_code
_entity_poly.pdbx_strand_id
1 'polypeptide(L)'
;MEAIKSWAKSVFMLSMFASTVMLLVPKSMQKQAKFAAEMLLLLCVVAPVVGLLSGARSVPASPGFTWSESVPPFALGDYLVSETERRVTEMASIAGIPLDRVSVVPSREGYGIEEVRVVLKSPVSDQEGEAFKGTLAAYLSIPADKVFLVVKEAQEDSR
;
A
#
# COMPACT_ATOMS: atom_id res chain seq x y z
N MET A 1 -25.71 -18.60 -9.97
CA MET A 1 -25.16 -19.95 -10.24
C MET A 1 -23.80 -19.89 -10.96
N GLU A 2 -23.63 -19.03 -11.96
CA GLU A 2 -22.37 -18.94 -12.73
C GLU A 2 -21.15 -18.54 -11.89
N ALA A 3 -21.31 -17.61 -10.94
CA ALA A 3 -20.23 -17.21 -10.02
C ALA A 3 -19.73 -18.38 -9.15
N ILE A 4 -20.64 -19.24 -8.67
CA ILE A 4 -20.29 -20.44 -7.87
C ILE A 4 -19.58 -21.47 -8.76
N LYS A 5 -20.03 -21.64 -10.01
CA LYS A 5 -19.38 -22.52 -10.99
C LYS A 5 -17.97 -22.04 -11.36
N SER A 6 -17.80 -20.73 -11.55
CA SER A 6 -16.50 -20.08 -11.82
C SER A 6 -15.54 -20.21 -10.63
N TRP A 7 -16.05 -19.97 -9.42
CA TRP A 7 -15.31 -20.17 -8.17
C TRP A 7 -14.83 -21.61 -8.03
N ALA A 8 -15.74 -22.59 -8.15
CA ALA A 8 -15.41 -24.00 -8.03
C ALA A 8 -14.36 -24.43 -9.07
N LYS A 9 -14.46 -23.92 -10.31
CA LYS A 9 -13.46 -24.14 -11.35
C LYS A 9 -12.09 -23.55 -10.99
N SER A 10 -12.06 -22.38 -10.35
CA SER A 10 -10.83 -21.71 -9.92
C SER A 10 -10.16 -22.45 -8.75
N VAL A 11 -10.94 -22.93 -7.78
CA VAL A 11 -10.44 -23.77 -6.67
C VAL A 11 -9.87 -25.08 -7.21
N PHE A 12 -10.56 -25.70 -8.18
CA PHE A 12 -10.09 -26.92 -8.83
C PHE A 12 -8.77 -26.73 -9.60
N MET A 13 -8.66 -25.64 -10.37
CA MET A 13 -7.41 -25.27 -11.06
C MET A 13 -6.26 -25.04 -10.06
N LEU A 14 -6.53 -24.33 -8.96
CA LEU A 14 -5.54 -24.07 -7.93
C LEU A 14 -5.08 -25.36 -7.24
N SER A 15 -5.99 -26.30 -6.97
CA SER A 15 -5.61 -27.60 -6.40
C SER A 15 -4.74 -28.42 -7.35
N MET A 16 -5.08 -28.45 -8.64
CA MET A 16 -4.28 -29.15 -9.67
C MET A 16 -2.88 -28.53 -9.81
N PHE A 17 -2.80 -27.20 -9.78
CA PHE A 17 -1.53 -26.48 -9.83
C PHE A 17 -0.68 -26.75 -8.58
N ALA A 18 -1.27 -26.68 -7.39
CA ALA A 18 -0.58 -26.99 -6.13
C ALA A 18 -0.03 -28.43 -6.12
N SER A 19 -0.80 -29.41 -6.63
CA SER A 19 -0.33 -30.79 -6.77
C SER A 19 0.83 -30.94 -7.75
N THR A 20 0.85 -30.15 -8.84
CA THR A 20 1.94 -30.16 -9.82
C THR A 20 3.20 -29.51 -9.27
N VAL A 21 3.06 -28.36 -8.59
CA VAL A 21 4.17 -27.65 -7.95
C VAL A 21 4.82 -28.51 -6.87
N MET A 22 4.07 -29.33 -6.14
CA MET A 22 4.64 -30.26 -5.16
C MET A 22 5.62 -31.27 -5.75
N LEU A 23 5.55 -31.58 -7.04
CA LEU A 23 6.53 -32.45 -7.70
C LEU A 23 7.89 -31.78 -7.88
N LEU A 24 7.93 -30.45 -7.88
CA LEU A 24 9.14 -29.64 -7.99
C LEU A 24 9.72 -29.26 -6.61
N VAL A 25 8.97 -29.48 -5.53
CA VAL A 25 9.40 -29.13 -4.19
C VAL A 25 10.42 -30.15 -3.65
N PRO A 26 11.58 -29.68 -3.13
CA PRO A 26 12.55 -30.55 -2.49
C PRO A 26 11.95 -31.34 -1.32
N LYS A 27 12.32 -32.63 -1.18
CA LYS A 27 11.81 -33.53 -0.12
C LYS A 27 11.99 -32.97 1.30
N SER A 28 13.01 -32.16 1.54
CA SER A 28 13.26 -31.50 2.84
C SER A 28 12.18 -30.46 3.22
N MET A 29 11.52 -29.86 2.23
CA MET A 29 10.51 -28.80 2.42
C MET A 29 9.08 -29.28 2.15
N GLN A 30 8.90 -30.54 1.78
CA GLN A 30 7.62 -31.08 1.32
C GLN A 30 6.51 -30.96 2.37
N LYS A 31 6.83 -31.11 3.67
CA LYS A 31 5.86 -30.94 4.76
C LYS A 31 5.40 -29.49 4.92
N GLN A 32 6.33 -28.53 4.84
CA GLN A 32 6.03 -27.10 4.96
C GLN A 32 5.25 -26.59 3.75
N ALA A 33 5.65 -26.99 2.54
CA ALA A 33 4.95 -26.67 1.32
C ALA A 33 3.53 -27.26 1.28
N LYS A 34 3.36 -28.49 1.80
CA LYS A 34 2.03 -29.11 1.94
C LYS A 34 1.13 -28.36 2.91
N PHE A 35 1.65 -28.01 4.07
CA PHE A 35 0.91 -27.21 5.03
C PHE A 35 0.51 -25.84 4.46
N ALA A 36 1.42 -25.15 3.76
CA ALA A 36 1.13 -23.86 3.14
C ALA A 36 0.09 -23.98 2.02
N ALA A 37 0.19 -25.01 1.16
CA ALA A 37 -0.79 -25.25 0.10
C ALA A 37 -2.19 -25.57 0.67
N GLU A 38 -2.27 -26.39 1.71
CA GLU A 38 -3.54 -26.70 2.39
C GLU A 38 -4.14 -25.47 3.08
N MET A 39 -3.33 -24.63 3.72
CA MET A 39 -3.77 -23.36 4.31
C MET A 39 -4.31 -22.39 3.25
N LEU A 40 -3.63 -22.26 2.10
CA LEU A 40 -4.08 -21.40 1.00
C LEU A 40 -5.41 -21.91 0.40
N LEU A 41 -5.53 -23.22 0.19
CA LEU A 41 -6.78 -23.83 -0.28
C LEU A 41 -7.92 -23.61 0.72
N LEU A 42 -7.66 -23.79 2.01
CA LEU A 42 -8.64 -23.54 3.06
C LEU A 42 -9.09 -22.08 3.07
N LEU A 43 -8.17 -21.13 2.90
CA LEU A 43 -8.48 -19.70 2.85
C LEU A 43 -9.34 -19.34 1.61
N CYS A 44 -9.05 -19.95 0.45
CA CYS A 44 -9.86 -19.79 -0.76
C CYS A 44 -11.28 -20.36 -0.64
N VAL A 45 -11.48 -21.36 0.22
CA VAL A 45 -12.79 -21.95 0.50
C VAL A 45 -13.55 -21.18 1.58
N VAL A 46 -12.85 -20.65 2.59
CA VAL A 46 -13.46 -19.91 3.70
C VAL A 46 -13.90 -18.50 3.27
N ALA A 47 -13.17 -17.83 2.38
CA ALA A 47 -13.50 -16.49 1.89
C ALA A 47 -14.97 -16.33 1.41
N PRO A 48 -15.53 -17.19 0.53
CA PRO A 48 -16.93 -17.09 0.15
C PRO A 48 -17.91 -17.46 1.27
N VAL A 49 -17.52 -18.33 2.21
CA VAL A 49 -18.37 -18.70 3.37
C VAL A 49 -18.52 -17.52 4.33
N VAL A 50 -17.44 -16.78 4.58
CA VAL A 50 -17.48 -15.55 5.38
C VAL A 50 -18.32 -14.48 4.67
N GLY A 51 -18.16 -14.31 3.35
CA GLY A 51 -18.98 -13.39 2.56
C GLY A 51 -20.49 -13.72 2.60
N LEU A 52 -20.85 -15.01 2.65
CA LEU A 52 -22.24 -15.45 2.79
C LEU A 52 -22.83 -15.18 4.19
N LEU A 53 -22.03 -15.32 5.25
CA LEU A 53 -22.45 -15.07 6.64
C LEU A 53 -22.57 -13.58 6.96
N SER A 54 -21.82 -12.71 6.26
CA SER A 54 -21.84 -11.26 6.46
C SER A 54 -22.97 -10.52 5.73
N GLY A 55 -23.88 -11.23 5.03
CA GLY A 55 -25.08 -10.63 4.42
C GLY A 55 -24.80 -9.56 3.36
N ALA A 56 -23.56 -9.38 2.92
CA ALA A 56 -23.16 -8.31 2.02
C ALA A 56 -22.78 -8.87 0.65
N ARG A 57 -23.59 -8.49 -0.34
CA ARG A 57 -23.32 -8.43 -1.78
C ARG A 57 -22.27 -9.43 -2.30
N SER A 58 -22.79 -10.43 -3.00
CA SER A 58 -22.09 -11.28 -3.98
C SER A 58 -20.84 -10.63 -4.59
N VAL A 59 -19.68 -10.91 -3.99
CA VAL A 59 -18.39 -10.69 -4.64
C VAL A 59 -18.24 -11.79 -5.69
N PRO A 60 -18.22 -11.48 -6.99
CA PRO A 60 -18.06 -12.50 -8.00
C PRO A 60 -16.63 -13.03 -7.93
N ALA A 61 -16.48 -14.30 -7.62
CA ALA A 61 -15.24 -15.05 -7.69
C ALA A 61 -14.83 -15.32 -9.15
N SER A 62 -14.50 -14.25 -9.86
CA SER A 62 -13.78 -14.30 -11.13
C SER A 62 -12.41 -13.67 -10.88
N PRO A 63 -11.30 -14.27 -11.37
CA PRO A 63 -9.99 -13.63 -11.34
C PRO A 63 -9.93 -12.58 -12.47
N GLY A 64 -10.87 -11.63 -12.45
CA GLY A 64 -10.73 -10.36 -13.13
C GLY A 64 -10.08 -9.45 -12.11
N PHE A 65 -8.78 -9.22 -12.27
CA PHE A 65 -8.05 -8.20 -11.51
C PHE A 65 -8.50 -6.82 -12.02
N THR A 66 -9.76 -6.45 -11.76
CA THR A 66 -10.32 -5.14 -12.06
C THR A 66 -10.21 -4.31 -10.78
N TRP A 67 -9.19 -3.47 -10.74
CA TRP A 67 -8.95 -2.43 -9.74
C TRP A 67 -10.00 -1.30 -9.83
N SER A 68 -11.27 -1.65 -9.93
CA SER A 68 -12.34 -0.69 -10.17
C SER A 68 -13.62 -1.10 -9.45
N GLU A 69 -13.57 -1.21 -8.13
CA GLU A 69 -14.79 -1.04 -7.33
C GLU A 69 -14.44 -0.72 -5.88
N SER A 70 -14.49 0.59 -5.59
CA SER A 70 -14.86 1.20 -4.32
C SER A 70 -14.77 0.29 -3.08
N VAL A 71 -13.54 0.04 -2.62
CA VAL A 71 -13.30 -0.28 -1.22
C VAL A 71 -13.75 0.94 -0.42
N PRO A 72 -14.53 0.80 0.67
CA PRO A 72 -14.92 1.95 1.47
C PRO A 72 -13.66 2.72 1.89
N PRO A 73 -13.63 4.06 1.75
CA PRO A 73 -12.44 4.86 2.01
C PRO A 73 -12.24 4.97 3.51
N PHE A 74 -11.68 3.95 4.16
CA PHE A 74 -11.40 4.03 5.58
C PHE A 74 -10.24 3.10 6.00
N ALA A 75 -9.38 3.65 6.85
CA ALA A 75 -8.18 3.11 7.49
C ALA A 75 -6.87 3.05 6.67
N LEU A 76 -6.85 2.59 5.42
CA LEU A 76 -5.58 2.42 4.69
C LEU A 76 -4.99 3.72 4.16
N GLY A 77 -5.84 4.66 3.70
CA GLY A 77 -5.39 5.99 3.26
C GLY A 77 -4.81 6.80 4.43
N ASP A 78 -5.50 6.81 5.58
CA ASP A 78 -5.04 7.50 6.78
C ASP A 78 -3.76 6.86 7.35
N TYR A 79 -3.64 5.54 7.30
CA TYR A 79 -2.42 4.84 7.65
C TYR A 79 -1.26 5.20 6.70
N LEU A 80 -1.51 5.22 5.39
CA LEU A 80 -0.51 5.58 4.40
C LEU A 80 -0.02 7.02 4.60
N VAL A 81 -0.94 7.96 4.83
CA VAL A 81 -0.62 9.36 5.14
C VAL A 81 0.21 9.45 6.42
N SER A 82 -0.27 8.86 7.52
CA SER A 82 0.42 8.94 8.82
C SER A 82 1.80 8.25 8.83
N GLU A 83 1.94 7.08 8.23
CA GLU A 83 3.23 6.40 8.13
C GLU A 83 4.17 7.17 7.19
N THR A 84 3.68 7.72 6.09
CA THR A 84 4.50 8.55 5.19
C THR A 84 4.97 9.82 5.91
N GLU A 85 4.08 10.53 6.62
CA GLU A 85 4.44 11.70 7.43
C GLU A 85 5.51 11.37 8.48
N ARG A 86 5.36 10.24 9.16
CA ARG A 86 6.35 9.75 10.13
C ARG A 86 7.72 9.51 9.46
N ARG A 87 7.76 8.84 8.32
CA ARG A 87 9.01 8.53 7.60
C ARG A 87 9.70 9.77 7.05
N VAL A 88 8.93 10.70 6.47
CA VAL A 88 9.47 11.98 5.99
C VAL A 88 10.07 12.78 7.16
N THR A 89 9.40 12.78 8.32
CA THR A 89 9.89 13.42 9.54
C THR A 89 11.18 12.78 10.06
N GLU A 90 11.25 11.44 10.09
CA GLU A 90 12.46 10.70 10.45
C GLU A 90 13.62 11.02 9.52
N MET A 91 13.38 11.04 8.21
CA MET A 91 14.39 11.38 7.19
C MET A 91 14.88 12.82 7.33
N ALA A 92 13.98 13.78 7.54
CA ALA A 92 14.35 15.18 7.75
C ALA A 92 15.23 15.33 9.00
N SER A 93 14.89 14.64 10.08
CA SER A 93 15.69 14.63 11.32
C SER A 93 17.10 14.08 11.09
N ILE A 94 17.22 12.96 10.36
CA ILE A 94 18.53 12.35 10.03
C ILE A 94 19.36 13.27 9.13
N ALA A 95 18.71 13.96 8.19
CA ALA A 95 19.36 14.90 7.29
C ALA A 95 19.67 16.27 7.93
N GLY A 96 19.30 16.49 9.20
CA GLY A 96 19.47 17.77 9.89
C GLY A 96 18.57 18.88 9.34
N ILE A 97 17.50 18.54 8.63
CA ILE A 97 16.59 19.51 8.03
C ILE A 97 15.59 20.03 9.08
N PRO A 98 15.51 21.36 9.28
CA PRO A 98 14.66 21.98 10.29
C PRO A 98 13.20 21.94 9.85
N LEU A 99 12.49 20.88 10.23
CA LEU A 99 11.10 20.62 9.82
C LEU A 99 10.08 21.19 10.81
N ASP A 100 9.02 21.83 10.28
CA ASP A 100 7.85 22.32 11.03
C ASP A 100 6.66 21.37 10.90
N ARG A 101 6.29 21.03 9.66
CA ARG A 101 5.13 20.19 9.35
C ARG A 101 5.33 19.42 8.06
N VAL A 102 4.83 18.19 8.00
CA VAL A 102 4.64 17.43 6.76
C VAL A 102 3.15 17.34 6.46
N SER A 103 2.79 17.42 5.19
CA SER A 103 1.45 17.11 4.70
C SER A 103 1.58 16.22 3.47
N VAL A 104 0.82 15.13 3.46
CA VAL A 104 0.86 14.12 2.40
C VAL A 104 -0.52 14.05 1.74
N VAL A 105 -0.55 14.11 0.42
CA VAL A 105 -1.77 13.95 -0.38
C VAL A 105 -1.75 12.56 -1.00
N PRO A 106 -2.66 11.65 -0.61
CA PRO A 106 -2.75 10.33 -1.21
C PRO A 106 -3.38 10.40 -2.61
N SER A 107 -3.03 9.44 -3.46
CA SER A 107 -3.58 9.33 -4.82
C SER A 107 -5.08 9.01 -4.81
N ARG A 108 -5.83 9.63 -5.72
CA ARG A 108 -7.28 9.37 -5.90
C ARG A 108 -7.58 7.99 -6.51
N GLU A 109 -6.61 7.38 -7.19
CA GLU A 109 -6.78 6.11 -7.90
C GLU A 109 -6.46 4.88 -7.02
N GLY A 110 -6.06 5.08 -5.75
CA GLY A 110 -5.84 3.99 -4.79
C GLY A 110 -4.57 4.14 -3.97
N TYR A 111 -3.72 3.10 -3.97
CA TYR A 111 -2.50 3.07 -3.17
C TYR A 111 -1.39 3.89 -3.84
N GLY A 112 -1.03 5.01 -3.24
CA GLY A 112 0.07 5.85 -3.70
C GLY A 112 0.03 7.24 -3.08
N ILE A 113 1.15 7.94 -3.16
CA ILE A 113 1.25 9.35 -2.79
C ILE A 113 1.25 10.18 -4.07
N GLU A 114 0.43 11.21 -4.11
CA GLU A 114 0.36 12.14 -5.25
C GLU A 114 1.27 13.35 -5.03
N GLU A 115 1.31 13.85 -3.79
CA GLU A 115 2.09 15.04 -3.42
C GLU A 115 2.58 14.93 -1.97
N VAL A 116 3.79 15.44 -1.73
CA VAL A 116 4.30 15.68 -0.38
C VAL A 116 4.72 17.13 -0.23
N ARG A 117 4.20 17.79 0.81
CA ARG A 117 4.56 19.14 1.19
C ARG A 117 5.26 19.13 2.53
N VAL A 118 6.48 19.62 2.55
CA VAL A 118 7.30 19.78 3.75
C VAL A 118 7.46 21.26 4.05
N VAL A 119 6.98 21.66 5.22
CA VAL A 119 7.14 23.01 5.76
C VAL A 119 8.38 23.03 6.65
N LEU A 120 9.31 23.92 6.34
CA LEU A 120 10.58 24.10 7.05
C LEU A 120 10.47 25.23 8.08
N LYS A 121 11.09 25.06 9.24
CA LYS A 121 11.21 26.11 10.29
C LYS A 121 12.16 27.22 9.90
N SER A 122 13.17 26.90 9.09
CA SER A 122 14.17 27.86 8.60
C SER A 122 14.61 27.47 7.20
N PRO A 123 15.09 28.43 6.39
CA PRO A 123 15.64 28.12 5.08
C PRO A 123 16.82 27.16 5.18
N VAL A 124 16.90 26.23 4.24
CA VAL A 124 18.04 25.34 4.01
C VAL A 124 18.77 25.80 2.76
N SER A 125 20.03 25.37 2.57
CA SER A 125 20.74 25.68 1.33
C SER A 125 20.05 25.02 0.13
N ASP A 126 20.12 25.64 -1.05
CA ASP A 126 19.49 25.11 -2.28
C ASP A 126 20.00 23.68 -2.60
N GLN A 127 21.29 23.43 -2.33
CA GLN A 127 21.91 22.12 -2.54
C GLN A 127 21.35 21.06 -1.58
N GLU A 128 21.19 21.38 -0.30
CA GLU A 128 20.60 20.47 0.69
C GLU A 128 19.10 20.25 0.43
N GLY A 129 18.39 21.31 0.05
CA GLY A 129 16.97 21.26 -0.31
C GLY A 129 16.72 20.34 -1.50
N GLU A 130 17.46 20.52 -2.60
CA GLU A 130 17.32 19.67 -3.79
C GLU A 130 17.78 18.22 -3.53
N ALA A 131 18.84 18.01 -2.74
CA ALA A 131 19.27 16.67 -2.35
C ALA A 131 18.20 15.93 -1.53
N PHE A 132 17.59 16.62 -0.56
CA PHE A 132 16.52 16.06 0.25
C PHE A 132 15.26 15.79 -0.58
N LYS A 133 14.88 16.73 -1.43
CA LYS A 133 13.78 16.58 -2.38
C LYS A 133 13.97 15.38 -3.30
N GLY A 134 15.17 15.20 -3.85
CA GLY A 134 15.53 14.04 -4.65
C GLY A 134 15.46 12.73 -3.87
N THR A 135 15.91 12.75 -2.61
CA THR A 135 15.83 11.58 -1.72
C THR A 135 14.38 11.19 -1.43
N LEU A 136 13.51 12.16 -1.16
CA LEU A 136 12.08 11.95 -0.94
C LEU A 136 11.37 11.43 -2.19
N ALA A 137 11.67 12.03 -3.35
CA ALA A 137 11.12 11.59 -4.64
C ALA A 137 11.47 10.13 -4.94
N ALA A 138 12.74 9.76 -4.74
CA ALA A 138 13.20 8.38 -4.93
C ALA A 138 12.59 7.40 -3.92
N TYR A 139 12.54 7.76 -2.63
CA TYR A 139 12.01 6.90 -1.57
C TYR A 139 10.51 6.64 -1.74
N LEU A 140 9.74 7.69 -2.04
CA LEU A 140 8.29 7.61 -2.20
C LEU A 140 7.85 7.19 -3.60
N SER A 141 8.80 7.03 -4.53
CA SER A 141 8.54 6.72 -5.94
C SER A 141 7.58 7.73 -6.60
N ILE A 142 7.73 9.02 -6.27
CA ILE A 142 6.95 10.13 -6.85
C ILE A 142 7.87 11.09 -7.63
N PRO A 143 7.35 11.78 -8.65
CA PRO A 143 8.11 12.79 -9.37
C PRO A 143 8.62 13.91 -8.44
N ALA A 144 9.84 14.41 -8.67
CA ALA A 144 10.43 15.45 -7.82
C ALA A 144 9.65 16.77 -7.83
N ASP A 145 8.94 17.08 -8.91
CA ASP A 145 8.03 18.22 -9.03
C ASP A 145 6.76 18.10 -8.18
N LYS A 146 6.52 16.93 -7.57
CA LYS A 146 5.45 16.67 -6.60
C LYS A 146 5.92 16.72 -5.14
N VAL A 147 7.18 17.08 -4.90
CA VAL A 147 7.74 17.31 -3.58
C VAL A 147 8.00 18.80 -3.38
N PHE A 148 7.26 19.41 -2.46
CA PHE A 148 7.34 20.85 -2.21
C PHE A 148 8.02 21.11 -0.87
N LEU A 149 9.12 21.86 -0.90
CA LEU A 149 9.76 22.41 0.29
C LEU A 149 9.34 23.87 0.42
N VAL A 150 8.67 24.23 1.51
CA VAL A 150 8.18 25.59 1.76
C VAL A 150 8.70 26.06 3.10
N VAL A 151 9.31 27.23 3.17
CA VAL A 151 9.71 27.81 4.47
C VAL A 151 8.48 28.43 5.12
N LYS A 152 8.28 28.18 6.41
CA LYS A 152 7.22 28.82 7.20
C LYS A 152 7.44 30.33 7.13
N GLU A 153 6.55 31.04 6.43
CA GLU A 153 6.50 32.49 6.53
C GLU A 153 6.21 32.85 7.99
N ALA A 154 7.06 33.69 8.58
CA ALA A 154 6.85 34.19 9.92
C ALA A 154 5.51 34.92 9.92
N GLN A 155 4.52 34.34 10.58
CA GLN A 155 3.26 35.01 10.85
C GLN A 155 3.60 36.21 11.73
N GLU A 156 3.62 37.41 11.13
CA GLU A 156 3.71 38.69 11.82
C GLU A 156 2.43 38.86 12.65
N ASP A 157 2.37 38.23 13.83
CA ASP A 157 1.38 38.56 14.84
C ASP A 157 1.73 39.94 15.41
N SER A 158 1.23 40.94 14.70
CA SER A 158 1.13 42.33 15.14
C SER A 158 0.18 42.39 16.35
N ARG A 159 0.77 42.84 17.47
CA ARG A 159 0.20 43.56 18.62
C ARG A 159 -1.31 43.77 18.71
#